data_AF-A0A661WVP5-F1
#
_entry.id   AF-A0A661WVP5-F1
#
_cell.length_a   1.000
_cell.length_b   1.000
_cell.length_c   1.000
_cell.angle_alpha   90.00
_cell.angle_beta   90.00
_cell.angle_gamma   90.00
#
_symmetry.space_group_name_H-M   'P 1'
#
loop_
_entity.id
_entity.type
_entity.pdbx_description
1 polymer ?
#
loop_
_entity_poly.entity_id
_entity_poly.type
_entity_poly.pdbx_seq_one_letter_code
_entity_poly.pdbx_strand_id
1 'polypeptide(L)'
;DALFVGYGSMLMEGALATLVIAAVGAGIGLGYVTKSGQTLFGFQAWSTHYASWTAAAGLGNKIAAFVTGAANFISALGIPKSIAIVIMGVFVASFAGTTLDTATRIQRYIISEIAIDLKMPVLSKRYPATAIAVILAGLLAFANGANGAGALTLWPMFGAVNQTLSALALIVITLYLRSKGGYKWLVSGVPALFMAVMTFWASMLNESNFLSAKKILLLSVNGIIIFLVLWIVVEGIVKFFNTKPEQKEPSQPAEVEV
;
A
#
# COMPACT_ATOMS: atom_id res chain seq x y z
N ASP A 1 -7.09 -22.80 11.01
CA ASP A 1 -7.87 -21.85 11.83
C ASP A 1 -7.38 -20.43 11.63
N ALA A 2 -8.22 -19.56 11.08
CA ALA A 2 -7.92 -18.12 11.00
C ALA A 2 -8.56 -17.43 12.22
N LEU A 3 -7.76 -16.69 12.98
CA LEU A 3 -8.24 -15.95 14.15
C LEU A 3 -9.23 -14.86 13.72
N PHE A 4 -10.17 -14.51 14.60
CA PHE A 4 -11.18 -13.47 14.36
C PHE A 4 -10.58 -12.13 13.92
N VAL A 5 -9.39 -11.80 14.45
CA VAL A 5 -8.60 -10.62 14.09
C VAL A 5 -8.09 -10.68 12.64
N GLY A 6 -7.88 -11.86 12.06
CA GLY A 6 -7.52 -12.01 10.66
C GLY A 6 -8.73 -11.97 9.73
N TYR A 7 -9.70 -12.86 9.94
CA TYR A 7 -10.84 -13.01 9.02
C TYR A 7 -11.82 -11.81 9.07
N GLY A 8 -12.17 -11.32 10.26
CA GLY A 8 -13.12 -10.22 10.42
C GLY A 8 -12.55 -8.87 9.97
N SER A 9 -11.26 -8.61 10.19
CA SER A 9 -10.61 -7.38 9.73
C SER A 9 -10.49 -7.33 8.22
N MET A 10 -10.09 -8.43 7.57
CA MET A 10 -9.98 -8.51 6.11
C MET A 10 -11.32 -8.28 5.40
N LEU A 11 -12.43 -8.77 5.96
CA LEU A 11 -13.77 -8.50 5.42
C LEU A 11 -14.14 -7.03 5.53
N MET A 12 -13.83 -6.38 6.67
CA MET A 12 -14.08 -4.94 6.86
C MET A 12 -13.21 -4.07 5.94
N GLU A 13 -11.96 -4.45 5.72
CA GLU A 13 -11.08 -3.80 4.75
C GLU A 13 -11.62 -3.94 3.31
N GLY A 14 -12.12 -5.12 2.95
CA GLY A 14 -12.75 -5.35 1.64
C GLY A 14 -14.05 -4.55 1.46
N ALA A 15 -14.87 -4.46 2.50
CA ALA A 15 -16.08 -3.63 2.49
C ALA A 15 -15.73 -2.14 2.31
N LEU A 16 -14.76 -1.64 3.06
CA LEU A 16 -14.27 -0.27 2.92
C LEU A 16 -13.70 -0.02 1.52
N ALA A 17 -12.90 -0.94 0.98
CA ALA A 17 -12.34 -0.83 -0.37
C ALA A 17 -13.45 -0.72 -1.43
N THR A 18 -14.51 -1.52 -1.28
CA THR A 18 -15.67 -1.47 -2.19
C THR A 18 -16.39 -0.11 -2.12
N LEU A 19 -16.57 0.44 -0.92
CA LEU A 19 -17.15 1.78 -0.72
C LEU A 19 -16.26 2.88 -1.32
N VAL A 20 -14.94 2.78 -1.16
CA VAL A 20 -13.97 3.70 -1.76
C VAL A 20 -14.07 3.67 -3.28
N ILE A 21 -14.12 2.48 -3.89
CA ILE A 21 -14.28 2.31 -5.34
C ILE A 21 -15.60 2.94 -5.82
N ALA A 22 -16.70 2.67 -5.11
CA ALA A 22 -17.99 3.28 -5.43
C ALA A 22 -17.94 4.82 -5.33
N ALA A 23 -17.26 5.37 -4.32
CA ALA A 23 -17.13 6.81 -4.11
C ALA A 23 -16.33 7.48 -5.23
N VAL A 24 -15.15 6.94 -5.58
CA VAL A 24 -14.31 7.53 -6.63
C VAL A 24 -14.87 7.28 -8.04
N GLY A 25 -15.58 6.17 -8.24
CA GLY A 25 -16.21 5.84 -9.53
C GLY A 25 -17.56 6.52 -9.73
N ALA A 26 -18.57 6.13 -8.96
CA ALA A 26 -19.95 6.60 -9.14
C ALA A 26 -20.25 7.88 -8.33
N GLY A 27 -19.65 8.02 -7.14
CA GLY A 27 -19.90 9.15 -6.25
C GLY A 27 -19.55 10.50 -6.87
N ILE A 28 -18.52 10.58 -7.72
CA ILE A 28 -18.16 11.80 -8.47
C ILE A 28 -19.30 12.24 -9.39
N GLY A 29 -20.00 11.29 -10.02
CA GLY A 29 -21.13 11.56 -10.92
C GLY A 29 -22.31 12.23 -10.22
N LEU A 30 -22.43 12.13 -8.90
CA LEU A 30 -23.50 12.76 -8.12
C LEU A 30 -23.28 14.26 -7.86
N GLY A 31 -22.12 14.81 -8.24
CA GLY A 31 -21.89 16.25 -8.17
C GLY A 31 -20.42 16.59 -8.05
N TYR A 32 -19.86 17.19 -9.10
CA TYR A 32 -18.48 17.63 -9.16
C TYR A 32 -18.40 19.14 -9.43
N VAL A 33 -17.74 19.88 -8.53
CA VAL A 33 -17.56 21.33 -8.70
C VAL A 33 -16.25 21.57 -9.43
N THR A 34 -16.31 22.16 -10.60
CA THR A 34 -15.12 22.51 -11.38
C THR A 34 -14.38 23.69 -10.76
N LYS A 35 -13.15 23.94 -11.22
CA LYS A 35 -12.37 25.14 -10.82
C LYS A 35 -13.07 26.46 -11.19
N SER A 36 -13.97 26.44 -12.18
CA SER A 36 -14.80 27.58 -12.57
C SER A 36 -16.07 27.76 -11.72
N GLY A 37 -16.28 26.91 -10.71
CA GLY A 37 -17.44 26.96 -9.81
C GLY A 37 -18.71 26.30 -10.36
N GLN A 38 -18.66 25.71 -11.56
CA GLN A 38 -19.80 25.02 -12.15
C GLN A 38 -19.96 23.63 -11.50
N THR A 39 -21.19 23.25 -11.16
CA THR A 39 -21.48 21.89 -10.70
C THR A 39 -21.89 21.03 -11.89
N LEU A 40 -21.15 19.96 -12.12
CA LEU A 40 -21.39 18.95 -13.14
C LEU A 40 -21.97 17.69 -12.52
N PHE A 41 -22.73 16.93 -13.31
CA PHE A 41 -23.35 15.66 -12.90
C PHE A 41 -23.14 14.57 -13.96
N GLY A 42 -23.40 13.33 -13.56
CA GLY A 42 -23.36 12.14 -14.41
C GLY A 42 -22.02 11.93 -15.10
N PHE A 43 -22.08 11.55 -16.38
CA PHE A 43 -20.90 11.28 -17.19
C PHE A 43 -20.00 12.50 -17.38
N GLN A 44 -20.56 13.71 -17.43
CA GLN A 44 -19.77 14.93 -17.61
C GLN A 44 -18.89 15.22 -16.39
N ALA A 45 -19.41 15.01 -15.18
CA ALA A 45 -18.61 15.11 -13.95
C ALA A 45 -17.46 14.10 -13.94
N TRP A 46 -17.76 12.84 -14.25
CA TRP A 46 -16.77 11.77 -14.27
C TRP A 46 -15.68 12.03 -15.32
N SER A 47 -16.07 12.33 -16.57
CA SER A 47 -15.15 12.59 -17.67
C SER A 47 -14.30 13.84 -17.48
N THR A 48 -14.79 14.84 -16.73
CA THR A 48 -14.02 16.04 -16.40
C THR A 48 -12.93 15.73 -15.38
N HIS A 49 -13.24 14.95 -14.34
CA HIS A 49 -12.25 14.56 -13.34
C HIS A 49 -11.24 13.54 -13.90
N TYR A 50 -11.71 12.57 -14.66
CA TYR A 50 -10.91 11.47 -15.26
C TYR A 50 -10.57 11.70 -16.73
N ALA A 51 -10.46 12.97 -17.16
CA ALA A 51 -10.21 13.32 -18.56
C ALA A 51 -8.91 12.72 -19.13
N SER A 52 -7.91 12.52 -18.27
CA SER A 52 -6.66 11.85 -18.61
C SER A 52 -5.98 11.29 -17.37
N TRP A 53 -5.02 10.38 -17.59
CA TRP A 53 -4.16 9.86 -16.53
C TRP A 53 -3.42 10.98 -15.77
N THR A 54 -3.00 12.03 -16.48
CA THR A 54 -2.34 13.20 -15.89
C THR A 54 -3.31 14.06 -15.07
N ALA A 55 -4.55 14.22 -15.52
CA ALA A 55 -5.56 14.99 -14.78
C ALA A 55 -5.94 14.33 -13.44
N ALA A 56 -6.00 13.00 -13.41
CA ALA A 56 -6.28 12.22 -12.20
C ALA A 56 -5.02 11.91 -11.36
N ALA A 57 -3.82 12.29 -11.83
CA ALA A 57 -2.57 11.99 -11.13
C ALA A 57 -2.37 12.84 -9.88
N GLY A 58 -1.52 12.34 -8.98
CA GLY A 58 -1.11 13.03 -7.77
C GLY A 58 -2.01 12.77 -6.56
N LEU A 59 -1.44 12.94 -5.37
CA LEU A 59 -2.13 12.66 -4.10
C LEU A 59 -3.39 13.53 -3.92
N GLY A 60 -3.27 14.83 -4.21
CA GLY A 60 -4.38 15.79 -4.04
C GLY A 60 -5.62 15.42 -4.85
N ASN A 61 -5.45 15.11 -6.14
CA ASN A 61 -6.57 14.71 -6.99
C ASN A 61 -7.20 13.39 -6.52
N LYS A 62 -6.39 12.41 -6.11
CA LYS A 62 -6.87 11.11 -5.60
C LYS A 62 -7.67 11.26 -4.30
N ILE A 63 -7.19 12.05 -3.34
CA ILE A 63 -7.91 12.33 -2.09
C ILE A 63 -9.17 13.13 -2.37
N ALA A 64 -9.08 14.18 -3.20
CA ALA A 64 -10.23 15.01 -3.54
C ALA A 64 -11.34 14.20 -4.20
N ALA A 65 -11.00 13.25 -5.06
CA ALA A 65 -11.96 12.34 -5.69
C ALA A 65 -12.72 11.53 -4.63
N PHE A 66 -11.99 10.92 -3.71
CA PHE A 66 -12.57 10.12 -2.63
C PHE A 66 -13.45 10.97 -1.70
N VAL A 67 -12.95 12.11 -1.23
CA VAL A 67 -13.68 13.02 -0.34
C VAL A 67 -14.95 13.55 -1.01
N THR A 68 -14.86 13.98 -2.28
CA THR A 68 -16.03 14.51 -3.02
C THR A 68 -17.07 13.43 -3.24
N GLY A 69 -16.64 12.25 -3.70
CA GLY A 69 -17.54 11.13 -3.98
C GLY A 69 -18.24 10.61 -2.72
N ALA A 70 -17.49 10.43 -1.63
CA ALA A 70 -18.04 10.02 -0.34
C ALA A 70 -18.97 11.09 0.24
N ALA A 71 -18.60 12.37 0.13
CA ALA A 71 -19.46 13.47 0.58
C ALA A 71 -20.78 13.53 -0.20
N ASN A 72 -20.78 13.19 -1.49
CA ASN A 72 -22.02 13.10 -2.27
C ASN A 72 -22.93 11.97 -1.78
N PHE A 73 -22.37 10.79 -1.46
CA PHE A 73 -23.15 9.70 -0.87
C PHE A 73 -23.74 10.07 0.49
N ILE A 74 -22.93 10.65 1.36
CA ILE A 74 -23.38 11.13 2.68
C ILE A 74 -24.48 12.19 2.49
N SER A 75 -24.34 13.06 1.49
CA SER A 75 -25.34 14.09 1.22
C SER A 75 -26.67 13.56 0.70
N ALA A 76 -26.65 12.45 -0.03
CA ALA A 76 -27.86 11.73 -0.43
C ALA A 76 -28.66 11.19 0.78
N LEU A 77 -28.04 11.04 1.95
CA LEU A 77 -28.70 10.67 3.21
C LEU A 77 -29.33 11.87 3.94
N GLY A 78 -29.31 13.06 3.35
CA GLY A 78 -29.88 14.29 3.93
C GLY A 78 -28.90 15.16 4.72
N ILE A 79 -27.62 14.78 4.77
CA ILE A 79 -26.58 15.59 5.42
C ILE A 79 -26.10 16.69 4.45
N PRO A 80 -25.99 17.96 4.86
CA PRO A 80 -25.45 19.00 3.98
C PRO A 80 -24.05 18.67 3.45
N LYS A 81 -23.81 18.85 2.15
CA LYS A 81 -22.54 18.49 1.48
C LYS A 81 -21.31 19.15 2.12
N SER A 82 -21.44 20.39 2.61
CA SER A 82 -20.35 21.08 3.34
C SER A 82 -19.95 20.32 4.61
N ILE A 83 -20.92 19.84 5.39
CA ILE A 83 -20.69 19.03 6.58
C ILE A 83 -20.10 17.68 6.19
N ALA A 84 -20.62 17.06 5.14
CA ALA A 84 -20.11 15.77 4.65
C ALA A 84 -18.63 15.85 4.22
N ILE A 85 -18.21 16.92 3.55
CA ILE A 85 -16.80 17.17 3.20
C ILE A 85 -15.94 17.29 4.47
N VAL A 86 -16.42 18.00 5.49
CA VAL A 86 -15.68 18.13 6.77
C VAL A 86 -15.54 16.77 7.45
N ILE A 87 -16.61 15.98 7.54
CA ILE A 87 -16.58 14.61 8.11
C ILE A 87 -15.54 13.75 7.37
N MET A 88 -15.57 13.77 6.03
CA MET A 88 -14.62 13.00 5.22
C MET A 88 -13.19 13.53 5.34
N GLY A 89 -13.00 14.84 5.50
CA GLY A 89 -11.69 15.45 5.76
C GLY A 89 -11.11 14.97 7.09
N VAL A 90 -11.92 14.96 8.16
CA VAL A 90 -11.53 14.41 9.46
C VAL A 90 -11.22 12.91 9.35
N PHE A 91 -12.06 12.14 8.65
CA PHE A 91 -11.82 10.72 8.41
C PHE A 91 -10.46 10.45 7.75
N VAL A 92 -10.14 11.17 6.66
CA VAL A 92 -8.86 11.01 5.96
C VAL A 92 -7.68 11.43 6.84
N ALA A 93 -7.81 12.54 7.58
CA ALA A 93 -6.76 13.01 8.49
C ALA A 93 -6.52 12.02 9.65
N SER A 94 -7.58 11.48 10.25
CA SER A 94 -7.50 10.46 11.29
C SER A 94 -6.90 9.16 10.77
N PHE A 95 -7.31 8.70 9.58
CA PHE A 95 -6.73 7.52 8.94
C PHE A 95 -5.23 7.67 8.68
N ALA A 96 -4.82 8.84 8.18
CA ALA A 96 -3.40 9.17 8.00
C ALA A 96 -2.65 9.19 9.34
N GLY A 97 -3.25 9.76 10.39
CA GLY A 97 -2.67 9.80 11.74
C GLY A 97 -2.46 8.41 12.36
N THR A 98 -3.45 7.53 12.28
CA THR A 98 -3.34 6.14 12.78
C THR A 98 -2.30 5.34 11.98
N THR A 99 -2.24 5.55 10.66
CA THR A 99 -1.23 4.93 9.81
C THR A 99 0.17 5.41 10.18
N LEU A 100 0.34 6.72 10.43
CA LEU A 100 1.62 7.30 10.83
C LEU A 100 2.09 6.80 12.20
N ASP A 101 1.20 6.67 13.19
CA ASP A 101 1.54 6.07 14.50
C ASP A 101 2.03 4.62 14.32
N THR A 102 1.28 3.82 13.58
CA THR A 102 1.64 2.41 13.31
C THR A 102 2.95 2.29 12.55
N ALA A 103 3.16 3.10 11.51
CA ALA A 103 4.38 3.12 10.72
C ALA A 103 5.60 3.54 11.55
N THR A 104 5.48 4.57 12.39
CA THR A 104 6.55 5.03 13.28
C THR A 104 6.91 3.95 14.29
N ARG A 105 5.91 3.25 14.81
CA ARG A 105 6.09 2.13 15.74
C ARG A 105 6.84 0.96 15.09
N ILE A 106 6.45 0.57 13.86
CA ILE A 106 7.11 -0.52 13.12
C ILE A 106 8.55 -0.12 12.76
N GLN A 107 8.75 1.10 12.26
CA GLN A 107 10.08 1.62 11.92
C GLN A 107 11.02 1.60 13.13
N ARG A 108 10.50 1.96 14.32
CA ARG A 108 11.24 1.85 15.58
C ARG A 108 11.67 0.41 15.85
N TYR A 109 10.80 -0.58 15.68
CA TYR A 109 11.17 -1.99 15.89
C TYR A 109 12.28 -2.43 14.95
N ILE A 110 12.19 -2.08 13.66
CA ILE A 110 13.24 -2.37 12.67
C ILE A 110 14.58 -1.73 13.08
N ILE A 111 14.58 -0.45 13.46
CA ILE A 111 15.79 0.25 13.92
C ILE A 111 16.35 -0.42 15.18
N SER A 112 15.48 -0.79 16.12
CA SER A 112 15.89 -1.45 17.36
C SER A 112 16.54 -2.81 17.09
N GLU A 113 16.00 -3.61 16.18
CA GLU A 113 16.54 -4.92 15.78
C GLU A 113 17.90 -4.76 15.10
N ILE A 114 18.01 -3.88 14.10
CA ILE A 114 19.29 -3.61 13.40
C ILE A 114 20.35 -3.11 14.40
N ALA A 115 19.98 -2.26 15.35
CA ALA A 115 20.92 -1.76 16.36
C ALA A 115 21.41 -2.86 17.31
N ILE A 116 20.59 -3.87 17.61
CA ILE A 116 21.01 -5.04 18.40
C ILE A 116 22.03 -5.86 17.60
N ASP A 117 21.74 -6.16 16.33
CA ASP A 117 22.62 -6.95 15.47
C ASP A 117 23.97 -6.26 15.23
N LEU A 118 23.97 -4.92 15.11
CA LEU A 118 25.18 -4.10 14.99
C LEU A 118 25.90 -3.83 16.33
N LYS A 119 25.43 -4.42 17.44
CA LYS A 119 26.00 -4.24 18.79
C LYS A 119 26.02 -2.78 19.27
N MET A 120 24.98 -2.01 18.92
CA MET A 120 24.77 -0.61 19.34
C MET A 120 23.58 -0.48 20.33
N PRO A 121 23.72 -0.93 21.59
CA PRO A 121 22.60 -1.06 22.54
C PRO A 121 21.98 0.27 22.98
N VAL A 122 22.65 1.40 22.73
CA VAL A 122 22.08 2.74 22.99
C VAL A 122 20.99 3.05 21.95
N LEU A 123 21.23 2.71 20.68
CA LEU A 123 20.29 2.99 19.60
C LEU A 123 19.11 2.03 19.56
N SER A 124 19.21 0.88 20.23
CA SER A 124 18.10 -0.08 20.32
C SER A 124 17.00 0.34 21.30
N LYS A 125 17.27 1.31 22.19
CA LYS A 125 16.30 1.78 23.19
C LYS A 125 15.13 2.52 22.54
N ARG A 126 13.98 2.52 23.23
CA ARG A 126 12.71 3.10 22.75
C ARG A 126 12.85 4.53 22.23
N TYR A 127 13.43 5.45 23.00
CA TYR A 127 13.50 6.86 22.62
C TYR A 127 14.50 7.13 21.49
N PRO A 128 15.75 6.64 21.54
CA PRO A 128 16.70 6.81 20.42
C PRO A 128 16.20 6.21 19.09
N ALA A 129 15.65 5.00 19.10
CA ALA A 129 15.11 4.37 17.89
C ALA A 129 13.91 5.16 17.32
N THR A 130 13.02 5.67 18.20
CA THR A 130 11.91 6.52 17.77
C THR A 130 12.40 7.85 17.20
N ALA A 131 13.39 8.47 17.84
CA ALA A 131 13.96 9.73 17.38
C ALA A 131 14.58 9.57 15.98
N ILE A 132 15.32 8.48 15.74
CA ILE A 132 15.86 8.17 14.41
C ILE A 132 14.73 8.00 13.39
N ALA A 133 13.70 7.21 13.72
CA ALA A 133 12.55 7.00 12.83
C ALA A 133 11.89 8.33 12.42
N VAL A 134 11.57 9.18 13.40
CA VAL A 134 10.89 10.47 13.18
C VAL A 134 11.78 11.48 12.48
N ILE A 135 13.07 11.56 12.82
CA ILE A 135 14.02 12.47 12.18
C ILE A 135 14.22 12.08 10.71
N LEU A 136 14.42 10.80 10.40
CA LEU A 136 14.56 10.34 9.02
C LEU A 136 13.30 10.63 8.19
N ALA A 137 12.12 10.35 8.75
CA ALA A 137 10.85 10.70 8.11
C ALA A 137 10.70 12.22 7.91
N GLY A 138 11.09 13.02 8.91
CA GLY A 138 11.10 14.49 8.84
C GLY A 138 12.04 15.01 7.75
N LEU A 139 13.27 14.49 7.67
CA LEU A 139 14.23 14.87 6.63
C LEU A 139 13.67 14.61 5.22
N LEU A 140 13.00 13.48 5.02
CA LEU A 140 12.34 13.17 3.74
C LEU A 140 11.13 14.09 3.48
N ALA A 141 10.34 14.42 4.51
CA ALA A 141 9.20 15.33 4.37
C ALA A 141 9.64 16.75 4.00
N PHE A 142 10.77 17.22 4.53
CA PHE A 142 11.31 18.57 4.29
C PHE A 142 12.40 18.63 3.21
N ALA A 143 12.68 17.52 2.52
CA ALA A 143 13.75 17.43 1.51
C ALA A 143 13.64 18.45 0.37
N ASN A 144 12.42 18.88 0.04
CA ASN A 144 12.13 19.86 -1.03
C ASN A 144 11.72 21.25 -0.50
N GLY A 145 11.96 21.55 0.78
CA GLY A 145 11.69 22.84 1.40
C GLY A 145 10.86 22.77 2.69
N ALA A 146 10.74 23.91 3.37
CA ALA A 146 10.08 24.03 4.68
C ALA A 146 8.56 23.81 4.67
N ASN A 147 7.93 23.71 3.50
CA ASN A 147 6.49 23.49 3.35
C ASN A 147 6.06 22.02 3.51
N GLY A 148 7.00 21.09 3.76
CA GLY A 148 6.69 19.67 3.93
C GLY A 148 6.28 18.94 2.65
N ALA A 149 6.44 19.55 1.48
CA ALA A 149 6.05 18.97 0.20
C ALA A 149 6.97 17.84 -0.30
N GLY A 150 8.08 17.56 0.41
CA GLY A 150 8.97 16.44 0.11
C GLY A 150 8.23 15.10 0.13
N ALA A 151 7.30 14.92 1.09
CA ALA A 151 6.46 13.73 1.18
C ALA A 151 5.60 13.51 -0.07
N LEU A 152 5.08 14.59 -0.68
CA LEU A 152 4.29 14.51 -1.92
C LEU A 152 5.12 14.04 -3.11
N THR A 153 6.42 14.28 -3.07
CA THR A 153 7.35 13.88 -4.13
C THR A 153 7.59 12.37 -4.10
N LEU A 154 7.53 11.75 -2.92
CA LEU A 154 7.66 10.29 -2.75
C LEU A 154 6.36 9.54 -3.06
N TRP A 155 5.24 10.21 -3.33
CA TRP A 155 3.96 9.56 -3.62
C TRP A 155 4.01 8.46 -4.69
N PRO A 156 4.75 8.60 -5.82
CA PRO A 156 4.89 7.51 -6.78
C PRO A 156 5.56 6.26 -6.20
N MET A 157 6.45 6.43 -5.22
CA MET A 157 7.18 5.33 -4.57
C MET A 157 6.27 4.49 -3.68
N PHE A 158 5.22 5.09 -3.12
CA PHE A 158 4.21 4.37 -2.35
C PHE A 158 3.59 3.21 -3.15
N GLY A 159 3.25 3.47 -4.42
CA GLY A 159 2.73 2.43 -5.31
C GLY A 159 3.73 1.31 -5.54
N ALA A 160 4.99 1.66 -5.85
CA ALA A 160 6.04 0.69 -6.11
C ALA A 160 6.34 -0.19 -4.88
N VAL A 161 6.52 0.41 -3.69
CA VAL A 161 6.75 -0.33 -2.44
C VAL A 161 5.59 -1.28 -2.11
N ASN A 162 4.34 -0.84 -2.29
CA ASN A 162 3.17 -1.69 -2.04
C ASN A 162 3.11 -2.88 -2.99
N GLN A 163 3.48 -2.69 -4.27
CA GLN A 163 3.52 -3.79 -5.23
C GLN A 163 4.65 -4.77 -4.89
N THR A 164 5.82 -4.28 -4.45
CA THR A 164 6.91 -5.13 -3.95
C THR A 164 6.48 -5.95 -2.73
N LEU A 165 5.79 -5.34 -1.77
CA LEU A 165 5.28 -6.04 -0.58
C LEU A 165 4.21 -7.08 -0.96
N SER A 166 3.34 -6.74 -1.91
CA SER A 166 2.35 -7.68 -2.45
C SER A 166 3.03 -8.87 -3.12
N ALA A 167 4.06 -8.65 -3.94
CA ALA A 167 4.85 -9.72 -4.55
C ALA A 167 5.51 -10.60 -3.49
N LEU A 168 6.12 -10.01 -2.45
CA LEU A 168 6.70 -10.75 -1.33
C LEU A 168 5.67 -11.62 -0.61
N ALA A 169 4.52 -11.05 -0.25
CA ALA A 169 3.44 -11.79 0.41
C ALA A 169 2.94 -12.96 -0.44
N LEU A 170 2.71 -12.73 -1.74
CA LEU A 170 2.29 -13.78 -2.67
C LEU A 170 3.37 -14.86 -2.84
N ILE A 171 4.65 -14.50 -2.89
CA ILE A 171 5.76 -15.47 -2.91
C ILE A 171 5.77 -16.32 -1.64
N VAL A 172 5.62 -15.72 -0.45
CA VAL A 172 5.57 -16.45 0.82
C VAL A 172 4.39 -17.44 0.84
N ILE A 173 3.20 -17.01 0.42
CA ILE A 173 2.02 -17.89 0.31
C ILE A 173 2.29 -19.01 -0.71
N THR A 174 2.97 -18.70 -1.81
CA THR A 174 3.34 -19.68 -2.84
C THR A 174 4.27 -20.75 -2.29
N LEU A 175 5.29 -20.36 -1.52
CA LEU A 175 6.21 -21.29 -0.85
C LEU A 175 5.48 -22.15 0.19
N TYR A 176 4.57 -21.55 0.95
CA TYR A 176 3.73 -22.28 1.90
C TYR A 176 2.82 -23.31 1.20
N LEU A 177 2.13 -22.92 0.13
CA LEU A 177 1.28 -23.85 -0.62
C LEU A 177 2.10 -24.90 -1.38
N ARG A 178 3.34 -24.56 -1.76
CA ARG A 178 4.29 -25.50 -2.36
C ARG A 178 4.71 -26.57 -1.36
N SER A 179 4.97 -26.21 -0.11
CA SER A 179 5.30 -27.20 0.94
C SER A 179 4.14 -28.13 1.24
N LYS A 180 2.88 -27.70 1.05
CA LYS A 180 1.69 -28.57 1.16
C LYS A 180 1.47 -29.53 -0.02
N GLY A 181 2.33 -29.47 -1.05
CA GLY A 181 2.30 -30.37 -2.20
C GLY A 181 1.19 -30.10 -3.23
N GLY A 182 1.30 -30.76 -4.38
CA GLY A 182 0.37 -30.63 -5.51
C GLY A 182 0.49 -29.30 -6.26
N TYR A 183 -0.59 -28.87 -6.91
CA TYR A 183 -0.66 -27.67 -7.76
C TYR A 183 -1.27 -26.44 -7.06
N LYS A 184 -1.54 -26.51 -5.76
CA LYS A 184 -2.18 -25.41 -4.99
C LYS A 184 -1.37 -24.12 -5.02
N TRP A 185 -0.04 -24.22 -5.10
CA TRP A 185 0.87 -23.08 -5.21
C TRP A 185 0.59 -22.19 -6.42
N LEU A 186 -0.06 -22.69 -7.49
CA LEU A 186 -0.40 -21.89 -8.67
C LEU A 186 -1.36 -20.73 -8.33
N VAL A 187 -2.22 -20.92 -7.33
CA VAL A 187 -3.23 -19.92 -6.91
C VAL A 187 -2.57 -18.60 -6.50
N SER A 188 -1.42 -18.66 -5.82
CA SER A 188 -0.66 -17.48 -5.43
C SER A 188 0.57 -17.25 -6.32
N GLY A 189 1.14 -18.29 -6.91
CA GLY A 189 2.38 -18.23 -7.69
C GLY A 189 2.22 -17.53 -9.02
N VAL A 190 1.10 -17.75 -9.71
CA VAL A 190 0.80 -17.02 -10.97
C VAL A 190 0.58 -15.52 -10.68
N PRO A 191 -0.25 -15.11 -9.71
CA PRO A 191 -0.32 -13.71 -9.27
C PRO A 191 1.02 -13.15 -8.80
N ALA A 192 1.84 -13.92 -8.07
CA ALA A 192 3.16 -13.48 -7.60
C ALA A 192 4.07 -13.10 -8.77
N LEU A 193 4.14 -13.96 -9.79
CA LEU A 193 4.94 -13.73 -10.98
C LEU A 193 4.44 -12.50 -11.75
N PHE A 194 3.12 -12.41 -11.97
CA PHE A 194 2.52 -11.25 -12.62
C PHE A 194 2.86 -9.95 -11.87
N MET A 195 2.66 -9.93 -10.56
CA MET A 195 2.96 -8.76 -9.73
C MET A 195 4.45 -8.40 -9.79
N ALA A 196 5.36 -9.37 -9.67
CA ALA A 196 6.79 -9.12 -9.74
C ALA A 196 7.22 -8.52 -11.10
N VAL A 197 6.73 -9.07 -12.21
CA VAL A 197 7.00 -8.57 -13.57
C VAL A 197 6.47 -7.15 -13.75
N MET A 198 5.21 -6.91 -13.36
CA MET A 198 4.61 -5.58 -13.48
C MET A 198 5.31 -4.53 -12.61
N THR A 199 5.70 -4.91 -11.39
CA THR A 199 6.45 -4.02 -10.48
C THR A 199 7.79 -3.66 -11.07
N PHE A 200 8.56 -4.67 -11.51
CA PHE A 200 9.88 -4.45 -12.10
C PHE A 200 9.79 -3.57 -13.36
N TRP A 201 8.84 -3.86 -14.25
CA TRP A 201 8.63 -3.09 -15.47
C TRP A 201 8.24 -1.64 -15.19
N ALA A 202 7.26 -1.42 -14.30
CA ALA A 202 6.84 -0.07 -13.91
C ALA A 202 7.96 0.72 -13.22
N SER A 203 8.74 0.06 -12.35
CA SER A 203 9.90 0.68 -11.69
C SER A 203 11.00 1.07 -12.68
N MET A 204 11.26 0.28 -13.73
CA MET A 204 12.22 0.64 -14.79
C MET A 204 11.79 1.88 -15.59
N LEU A 205 10.50 1.97 -15.92
CA LEU A 205 9.95 3.15 -16.59
C LEU A 205 10.04 4.40 -15.69
N ASN A 206 9.72 4.24 -14.40
CA ASN A 206 9.88 5.31 -13.41
C ASN A 206 11.34 5.75 -13.27
N GLU A 207 12.29 4.82 -13.22
CA GLU A 207 13.72 5.11 -13.10
C GLU A 207 14.22 5.95 -14.28
N SER A 208 13.85 5.56 -15.50
CA SER A 208 14.19 6.31 -16.72
C SER A 208 13.63 7.73 -16.68
N ASN A 209 12.37 7.88 -16.25
CA ASN A 209 11.72 9.19 -16.11
C ASN A 209 12.40 10.06 -15.04
N PHE A 210 12.81 9.48 -13.91
CA PHE A 210 13.47 10.22 -12.83
C PHE A 210 14.89 10.64 -13.21
N LEU A 211 15.59 9.81 -13.98
CA LEU A 211 16.90 10.14 -14.54
C LEU A 211 16.81 11.34 -15.47
N SER A 212 15.87 11.32 -16.43
CA SER A 212 15.63 12.45 -17.35
C SER A 212 15.22 13.72 -16.61
N ALA A 213 14.41 13.59 -15.56
CA ALA A 213 13.95 14.71 -14.73
C ALA A 213 14.94 15.16 -13.65
N LYS A 214 16.14 14.54 -13.56
CA LYS A 214 17.17 14.79 -12.54
C LYS A 214 16.65 14.74 -11.09
N LYS A 215 15.65 13.90 -10.82
CA LYS A 215 15.04 13.76 -9.48
C LYS A 215 15.84 12.78 -8.63
N ILE A 216 16.98 13.23 -8.11
CA ILE A 216 17.96 12.38 -7.42
C ILE A 216 17.35 11.57 -6.27
N LEU A 217 16.52 12.18 -5.42
CA LEU A 217 15.86 11.48 -4.31
C LEU A 217 15.03 10.28 -4.80
N LEU A 218 14.21 10.48 -5.84
CA LEU A 218 13.34 9.43 -6.37
C LEU A 218 14.14 8.35 -7.10
N LEU A 219 15.20 8.75 -7.81
CA LEU A 219 16.13 7.83 -8.45
C LEU A 219 16.76 6.90 -7.41
N SER A 220 17.31 7.44 -6.32
CA SER A 220 17.92 6.64 -5.27
C SER A 220 16.92 5.69 -4.59
N VAL A 221 15.73 6.18 -4.25
CA VAL A 221 14.70 5.35 -3.58
C VAL A 221 14.18 4.25 -4.53
N ASN A 222 13.90 4.58 -5.79
CA ASN A 222 13.38 3.61 -6.75
C ASN A 222 14.45 2.58 -7.15
N GLY A 223 15.72 2.97 -7.25
CA GLY A 223 16.84 2.04 -7.43
C GLY A 223 16.94 1.00 -6.31
N ILE A 224 16.73 1.41 -5.05
CA ILE A 224 16.65 0.47 -3.91
C ILE A 224 15.45 -0.47 -4.07
N ILE A 225 14.28 0.03 -4.49
CA ILE A 225 13.09 -0.79 -4.72
C ILE A 225 13.35 -1.83 -5.81
N ILE A 226 13.97 -1.43 -6.92
CA ILE A 226 14.35 -2.35 -8.02
C ILE A 226 15.25 -3.46 -7.50
N PHE A 227 16.27 -3.10 -6.72
CA PHE A 227 17.17 -4.08 -6.11
C PHE A 227 16.41 -5.06 -5.20
N LEU A 228 15.52 -4.55 -4.35
CA LEU A 228 14.71 -5.38 -3.45
C LEU A 228 13.77 -6.32 -4.21
N VAL A 229 13.12 -5.85 -5.28
CA VAL A 229 12.24 -6.69 -6.12
C VAL A 229 13.04 -7.84 -6.72
N LEU A 230 14.21 -7.55 -7.31
CA LEU A 230 15.07 -8.58 -7.88
C LEU A 230 15.53 -9.58 -6.82
N TRP A 231 15.96 -9.07 -5.66
CA TRP A 231 16.41 -9.90 -4.54
C TRP A 231 15.30 -10.86 -4.08
N ILE A 232 14.10 -10.35 -3.84
CA ILE A 232 12.95 -11.14 -3.39
C ILE A 232 12.55 -12.19 -4.42
N VAL A 233 12.58 -11.86 -5.71
CA VAL A 233 12.27 -12.81 -6.79
C VAL A 233 13.32 -13.93 -6.84
N VAL A 234 14.61 -13.59 -6.78
CA VAL A 234 15.69 -14.58 -6.78
C VAL A 234 15.58 -15.50 -5.56
N GLU A 235 15.45 -14.96 -4.35
CA GLU A 235 15.27 -15.74 -3.12
C GLU A 235 14.01 -16.60 -3.17
N GLY A 236 12.91 -16.05 -3.70
CA GLY A 236 11.65 -16.78 -3.90
C GLY A 236 11.82 -17.98 -4.81
N ILE A 237 12.50 -17.81 -5.95
CA ILE A 237 12.77 -18.88 -6.91
C ILE A 237 13.69 -19.95 -6.29
N VAL A 238 14.78 -19.53 -5.65
CA VAL A 238 15.72 -20.46 -4.99
C VAL A 238 15.00 -21.29 -3.94
N LYS A 239 14.21 -20.67 -3.06
CA LYS A 239 13.43 -21.39 -2.04
C LYS A 239 12.37 -22.28 -2.66
N PHE A 240 11.74 -21.87 -3.75
CA PHE A 240 10.71 -22.67 -4.42
C PHE A 240 11.26 -24.01 -4.90
N PHE A 241 12.45 -24.01 -5.50
CA PHE A 241 13.10 -25.25 -5.97
C PHE A 241 13.67 -26.11 -4.82
N ASN A 242 14.03 -25.49 -3.70
CA ASN A 242 14.52 -26.20 -2.52
C ASN A 242 13.41 -26.74 -1.60
N THR A 243 12.18 -26.24 -1.74
CA THR A 243 11.04 -26.66 -0.90
C THR A 243 10.53 -28.03 -1.33
N LYS A 244 10.69 -29.02 -0.45
CA LYS A 244 10.12 -30.37 -0.62
C LYS A 244 8.68 -30.42 -0.09
N PRO A 245 7.77 -31.15 -0.75
CA PRO A 245 6.43 -31.39 -0.21
C PRO A 245 6.50 -32.13 1.13
N GLU A 246 5.72 -31.68 2.10
CA GLU A 246 5.50 -32.37 3.37
C GLU A 246 4.93 -33.76 3.06
N GLN A 247 5.62 -34.82 3.52
CA GLN A 247 5.09 -36.18 3.42
C GLN A 247 3.85 -36.25 4.31
N LYS A 248 2.69 -36.59 3.74
CA LYS A 248 1.51 -36.90 4.54
C LYS A 248 1.86 -38.09 5.42
N GLU A 249 1.95 -37.89 6.74
CA GLU A 249 1.95 -39.01 7.67
C GLU A 249 0.67 -39.84 7.42
N PRO A 250 0.76 -41.18 7.35
CA PRO A 250 -0.43 -42.02 7.22
C PRO A 250 -1.32 -41.74 8.43
N SER A 251 -2.56 -41.32 8.16
CA SER A 251 -3.58 -41.11 9.18
C SER A 251 -3.66 -42.35 10.07
N GLN A 252 -3.33 -42.21 11.36
CA GLN A 252 -3.56 -43.27 12.32
C GLN A 252 -5.04 -43.66 12.24
N PRO A 253 -5.39 -44.94 12.04
CA PRO A 253 -6.78 -45.36 12.05
C PRO A 253 -7.36 -44.99 13.42
N ALA A 254 -8.51 -44.32 13.40
CA ALA A 254 -9.22 -43.95 14.61
C ALA A 254 -9.35 -45.19 15.51
N GLU A 255 -8.80 -45.12 16.73
CA GLU A 255 -9.09 -46.12 17.75
C GLU A 255 -10.60 -46.17 17.92
N VAL A 256 -11.18 -47.29 17.51
CA VAL A 256 -12.57 -47.62 17.81
C VAL A 256 -12.57 -47.91 19.30
N GLU A 257 -12.98 -46.94 20.12
CA GLU A 257 -13.36 -47.20 21.51
C GLU A 257 -14.49 -48.24 21.49
N VAL A 258 -14.19 -49.44 22.01
CA VAL A 258 -15.14 -50.55 22.23
C VAL A 258 -15.65 -50.48 23.66
#